data_AF-A0A950A9U1-F1
#
_entry.id   AF-A0A950A9U1-F1
#
_cell.length_a   1.000
_cell.length_b   1.000
_cell.length_c   1.000
_cell.angle_alpha   90.00
_cell.angle_beta   90.00
_cell.angle_gamma   90.00
#
_symmetry.space_group_name_H-M   'P 1'
#
loop_
_entity.id
_entity.type
_entity.pdbx_description
1 polymer ?
#
loop_
_entity_poly.entity_id
_entity_poly.type
_entity_poly.pdbx_seq_one_letter_code
_entity_poly.pdbx_strand_id
1 'polypeptide(L)' 'AAQEAFDTLLGYIEECQKTHLLPEGDPKPLALAAWSTVHGIARLAVSSHLPLGKAAVPDFTDHVTKILLSGYRSAPA' A
#
# COMPACT_ATOMS: atom_id res chain seq x y z
N ALA A 1 13.40 11.89 -5.39
CA ALA A 1 11.92 11.86 -5.43
C ALA A 1 11.35 10.44 -5.24
N ALA A 2 11.30 9.57 -6.26
CA ALA A 2 10.64 8.27 -6.14
C ALA A 2 11.31 7.33 -5.10
N GLN A 3 12.64 7.24 -5.12
CA GLN A 3 13.39 6.44 -4.15
C GLN A 3 13.17 6.94 -2.71
N GLU A 4 13.31 8.25 -2.47
CA GLU A 4 13.10 8.85 -1.14
C GLU A 4 11.67 8.63 -0.61
N ALA A 5 10.66 8.71 -1.48
CA ALA A 5 9.28 8.42 -1.09
C ALA A 5 9.08 6.94 -0.75
N PHE A 6 9.72 6.03 -1.50
CA PHE A 6 9.71 4.60 -1.19
C PHE A 6 10.42 4.31 0.13
N ASP A 7 11.58 4.92 0.37
CA ASP A 7 12.33 4.78 1.62
C ASP A 7 11.54 5.31 2.82
N THR A 8 10.79 6.40 2.62
CA THR A 8 9.87 6.94 3.63
C THR A 8 8.76 5.94 3.97
N LEU A 9 8.13 5.32 2.96
CA LEU A 9 7.14 4.25 3.16
C LEU A 9 7.76 3.06 3.91
N LEU A 10 8.97 2.66 3.53
CA LEU A 10 9.68 1.56 4.17
C LEU A 10 9.92 1.84 5.66
N GLY A 11 10.39 3.04 6.00
CA GLY A 11 10.60 3.46 7.38
C GLY A 11 9.31 3.44 8.23
N TYR A 12 8.16 3.83 7.65
CA TYR A 12 6.88 3.72 8.35
C TYR A 12 6.45 2.28 8.60
N ILE A 13 6.70 1.39 7.64
CA ILE A 13 6.41 -0.04 7.81
C ILE A 13 7.27 -0.63 8.92
N GLU A 14 8.57 -0.34 8.91
CA GLU A 14 9.49 -0.78 9.96
C GLU A 14 9.04 -0.33 11.36
N GLU A 15 8.59 0.92 11.49
CA GLU A 15 8.09 1.45 12.76
C GLU A 15 6.77 0.79 13.21
N CYS A 16 5.88 0.50 12.28
CA CYS A 16 4.65 -0.26 12.55
C CYS A 16 4.94 -1.72 12.95
N GLN A 17 6.00 -2.33 12.41
CA GLN A 17 6.44 -3.67 12.82
C GLN A 17 7.03 -3.66 14.23
N LYS A 18 7.86 -2.66 14.58
CA LYS A 18 8.41 -2.50 15.94
C LYS A 18 7.34 -2.33 17.01
N THR A 19 6.20 -1.73 16.64
CA THR A 19 5.05 -1.51 17.52
C THR A 19 3.99 -2.63 17.43
N HIS A 20 4.30 -3.73 16.73
CA HIS A 20 3.42 -4.88 16.51
C HIS A 20 2.07 -4.54 15.86
N LEU A 21 1.98 -3.40 15.15
CA LEU A 21 0.81 -3.02 14.35
C LEU A 21 0.78 -3.76 13.00
N LEU A 22 1.96 -4.18 12.52
CA LEU A 22 2.17 -5.02 11.35
C LEU A 22 2.99 -6.26 11.73
N PRO A 23 2.85 -7.38 10.98
CA PRO A 23 3.62 -8.60 11.24
C PRO A 23 5.12 -8.34 11.10
N GLU A 24 5.91 -8.99 11.94
CA GLU A 24 7.37 -9.00 11.84
C GLU A 24 7.83 -9.72 10.56
N GLY A 25 9.06 -9.43 10.11
CA GLY A 25 9.64 -10.01 8.89
C GLY A 25 10.25 -8.96 7.98
N ASP A 26 10.64 -9.36 6.76
CA ASP A 26 11.17 -8.43 5.76
C ASP A 26 10.11 -7.35 5.41
N PRO A 27 10.39 -6.06 5.62
CA PRO A 27 9.45 -4.99 5.30
C PRO A 27 9.30 -4.75 3.79
N LYS A 28 10.27 -5.17 2.97
CA LYS A 28 10.31 -4.85 1.53
C LYS A 28 9.13 -5.44 0.75
N PRO A 29 8.73 -6.71 0.93
CA PRO A 29 7.54 -7.25 0.27
C PRO A 29 6.28 -6.42 0.51
N LEU A 30 6.03 -6.01 1.77
CA LEU A 30 4.86 -5.19 2.09
C LEU A 30 4.98 -3.77 1.49
N ALA A 31 6.17 -3.15 1.57
CA ALA A 31 6.41 -1.85 0.97
C ALA A 31 6.17 -1.88 -0.55
N LEU A 32 6.68 -2.90 -1.24
CA LEU A 32 6.47 -3.10 -2.67
C LEU A 32 5.00 -3.33 -3.01
N ALA A 33 4.28 -4.13 -2.21
CA ALA A 33 2.86 -4.37 -2.43
C ALA A 33 2.06 -3.07 -2.27
N ALA A 34 2.23 -2.35 -1.16
CA ALA A 34 1.54 -1.09 -0.90
C ALA A 34 1.85 -0.03 -1.97
N TRP A 35 3.14 0.12 -2.31
CA TRP A 35 3.59 1.02 -3.36
C TRP A 35 2.96 0.69 -4.72
N SER A 36 3.00 -0.58 -5.13
CA SER A 36 2.47 -1.04 -6.40
C SER A 36 0.96 -0.87 -6.48
N THR A 37 0.24 -1.10 -5.39
CA THR A 37 -1.22 -0.93 -5.31
C THR A 37 -1.62 0.52 -5.59
N VAL A 38 -1.10 1.49 -4.83
CA VAL A 38 -1.53 2.89 -5.00
C VAL A 38 -1.09 3.47 -6.35
N HIS A 39 0.10 3.11 -6.83
CA HIS A 39 0.58 3.55 -8.15
C HIS A 39 -0.19 2.89 -9.30
N GLY A 40 -0.55 1.62 -9.17
CA GLY A 40 -1.35 0.91 -10.15
C GLY A 40 -2.74 1.54 -10.30
N ILE A 41 -3.41 1.82 -9.19
CA ILE A 41 -4.71 2.50 -9.17
C ILE A 41 -4.58 3.89 -9.80
N ALA A 42 -3.59 4.69 -9.38
CA ALA A 42 -3.36 6.02 -9.93
C ALA A 42 -3.11 5.99 -11.45
N ARG A 43 -2.28 5.04 -11.93
CA ARG A 43 -2.00 4.89 -13.37
C ARG A 43 -3.26 4.56 -14.16
N LEU A 44 -4.07 3.62 -13.68
CA LEU A 44 -5.34 3.26 -14.32
C LEU A 44 -6.35 4.41 -14.31
N ALA A 45 -6.42 5.17 -13.22
CA ALA A 45 -7.31 6.32 -13.10
C ALA A 45 -6.91 7.46 -14.06
N VAL A 46 -5.62 7.78 -14.15
CA VAL A 46 -5.08 8.80 -15.07
C VAL A 46 -5.32 8.39 -16.53
N SER A 47 -5.13 7.12 -16.86
CA SER A 47 -5.35 6.60 -18.22
C SER A 47 -6.82 6.31 -18.55
N SER A 48 -7.78 6.65 -17.67
CA SER A 48 -9.21 6.34 -17.84
C SER A 48 -9.52 4.85 -18.07
N HIS A 49 -8.69 3.95 -17.52
CA HIS A 49 -8.84 2.49 -17.58
C HIS A 49 -9.39 1.89 -16.29
N LEU A 50 -9.62 2.70 -15.26
CA LEU A 50 -10.32 2.29 -14.05
C LEU A 50 -11.82 2.56 -14.24
N PRO A 51 -12.70 1.56 -14.13
CA PRO A 51 -14.15 1.70 -14.35
C PRO A 51 -14.85 2.38 -13.15
N LEU A 52 -14.27 3.48 -12.67
CA LEU A 52 -14.75 4.27 -11.55
C LEU A 52 -14.75 5.75 -11.92
N GLY A 53 -15.72 6.51 -11.41
CA GLY A 53 -15.66 7.97 -11.49
C GLY A 53 -14.45 8.51 -10.73
N LYS A 54 -13.83 9.60 -11.20
CA LYS A 54 -12.64 10.21 -10.56
C LYS A 54 -12.83 10.48 -9.06
N ALA A 55 -14.04 10.88 -8.66
CA ALA A 55 -14.39 11.15 -7.27
C ALA A 55 -14.37 9.89 -6.38
N ALA A 56 -14.54 8.69 -6.94
CA ALA A 56 -14.56 7.42 -6.20
C ALA A 56 -13.16 6.78 -6.07
N VAL A 57 -12.14 7.31 -6.76
CA VAL A 57 -10.78 6.75 -6.74
C VAL A 57 -10.12 6.80 -5.36
N PRO A 58 -10.23 7.89 -4.57
CA PRO A 58 -9.69 7.91 -3.21
C PRO A 58 -10.32 6.84 -2.31
N ASP A 59 -11.65 6.74 -2.28
CA ASP A 59 -12.36 5.75 -1.45
C ASP A 59 -12.00 4.30 -1.86
N PHE A 60 -11.88 4.05 -3.17
CA PHE A 60 -11.43 2.76 -3.67
C PHE A 60 -9.99 2.44 -3.24
N THR A 61 -9.10 3.44 -3.30
CA THR A 61 -7.69 3.28 -2.88
C THR A 61 -7.60 2.96 -1.38
N ASP A 62 -8.38 3.65 -0.55
CA ASP A 62 -8.45 3.40 0.88
C ASP A 62 -8.98 1.99 1.18
N HIS A 63 -10.02 1.56 0.47
CA HIS A 63 -10.60 0.24 0.62
C HIS A 63 -9.59 -0.88 0.27
N VAL A 64 -8.92 -0.78 -0.87
CA VAL A 64 -7.93 -1.77 -1.31
C VAL A 64 -6.72 -1.79 -0.39
N THR A 65 -6.23 -0.63 0.06
CA THR A 65 -5.12 -0.55 1.02
C THR A 65 -5.48 -1.22 2.34
N LYS A 66 -6.71 -1.01 2.87
CA LYS A 66 -7.18 -1.70 4.08
C LYS A 66 -7.22 -3.22 3.92
N ILE A 67 -7.68 -3.72 2.77
CA ILE A 67 -7.69 -5.15 2.47
C ILE A 67 -6.27 -5.70 2.43
N LEU A 68 -5.36 -5.03 1.73
CA LEU A 68 -3.95 -5.42 1.65
C LEU A 68 -3.33 -5.57 3.04
N LEU A 69 -3.46 -4.53 3.88
CA LEU A 69 -2.92 -4.54 5.24
C LEU A 69 -3.56 -5.61 6.13
N SER A 70 -4.87 -5.83 5.98
CA SER A 70 -5.58 -6.88 6.72
C SER A 70 -5.09 -8.29 6.33
N GLY A 71 -4.78 -8.51 5.06
CA GLY A 71 -4.20 -9.76 4.57
C GLY A 71 -2.83 -10.03 5.19
N TYR A 72 -1.96 -9.02 5.23
CA TYR A 72 -0.63 -9.15 5.87
C TYR A 72 -0.73 -9.41 7.38
N ARG A 73 -1.64 -8.75 8.10
CA ARG A 73 -1.87 -8.99 9.53
C ARG A 73 -2.38 -10.41 9.84
N SER A 74 -2.92 -11.11 8.86
CA SER A 74 -3.49 -12.46 9.01
C SER A 74 -2.56 -13.57 8.50
N ALA A 75 -1.42 -13.22 7.90
CA ALA A 75 -0.46 -14.20 7.39
C ALA A 75 0.34 -14.84 8.55
N PRO A 76 0.56 -16.16 8.54
CA PRO A 76 1.46 -16.79 9.52
C PRO A 76 2.89 -16.26 9.34
N ALA A 77 3.56 -16.03 10.47
CA ALA A 77 4.95 -15.58 10.53
C ALA A 77 5.94 -16.61 9.95
#